data_AF-A0A2W7NLE7-F1
#
_entry.id   AF-A0A2W7NLE7-F1
#
_cell.length_a   1.000
_cell.length_b   1.000
_cell.length_c   1.000
_cell.angle_alpha   90.00
_cell.angle_beta   90.00
_cell.angle_gamma   90.00
#
_symmetry.space_group_name_H-M   'P 1'
#
loop_
_entity.id
_entity.type
_entity.pdbx_description
1 polymer ?
#
loop_
_entity_poly.entity_id
_entity_poly.type
_entity_poly.pdbx_seq_one_letter_code
_entity_poly.pdbx_strand_id
1 'polypeptide(L)'
;LQAQHDLLKLAAREDLTIVSANMNVDFAAAKRIRIATAGGAAITIEGGNITFECPGPITYKAAQRKFEGPTHASREMNTWPQTPFDDAYLLRDEITGEPLRNVQVELRRNDGARIKLVTDSEGRLPKQRGISMEHVQLRVLGKSRDQNG
;
A
#
# COMPACT_ATOMS: atom_id res chain seq x y z
N LEU A 1 19.72 31.15 30.37
CA LEU A 1 19.39 30.19 31.45
C LEU A 1 19.89 28.82 31.02
N GLN A 2 20.75 28.20 31.81
CA GLN A 2 21.29 26.88 31.51
C GLN A 2 21.39 26.10 32.82
N ALA A 3 21.08 24.81 32.77
CA ALA A 3 21.40 23.87 33.85
C ALA A 3 22.51 22.96 33.30
N GLN A 4 23.75 23.23 33.69
CA GLN A 4 24.93 22.58 33.11
C GLN A 4 25.11 21.13 33.59
N HIS A 5 24.59 20.81 34.79
CA HIS A 5 24.79 19.52 35.44
C HIS A 5 23.50 18.94 36.02
N ASP A 6 22.33 19.53 35.73
CA ASP A 6 21.05 19.12 36.33
C ASP A 6 19.85 19.50 35.44
N LEU A 7 18.64 19.18 35.88
CA LEU A 7 17.37 19.42 35.22
C LEU A 7 16.95 20.90 35.24
N LEU A 8 16.57 21.42 34.08
CA LEU A 8 15.84 22.68 33.97
C LEU A 8 14.34 22.39 33.82
N LYS A 9 13.53 22.84 34.78
CA LYS A 9 12.06 22.71 34.75
C LYS A 9 11.41 24.10 34.69
N LEU A 10 10.66 24.34 33.61
CA LEU A 10 9.77 25.51 33.47
C LEU A 10 8.33 25.04 33.61
N ALA A 11 7.56 25.70 34.47
CA ALA A 11 6.15 25.42 34.69
C ALA A 11 5.40 26.74 34.89
N ALA A 12 4.18 26.82 34.34
CA ALA A 12 3.25 27.92 34.51
C ALA A 12 1.91 27.38 35.04
N ARG A 13 1.13 28.21 35.74
CA ARG A 13 -0.25 27.87 36.16
C ARG A 13 -1.26 27.99 35.02
N GLU A 14 -1.01 28.95 34.14
CA GLU A 14 -1.80 29.23 32.95
C GLU A 14 -0.93 28.93 31.71
N ASP A 15 -0.87 29.84 30.75
CA ASP A 15 -0.16 29.63 29.50
C ASP A 15 1.35 29.86 29.61
N LEU A 16 2.10 29.05 28.86
CA LEU A 16 3.53 29.23 28.61
C LEU A 16 3.74 29.44 27.11
N THR A 17 4.11 30.66 26.73
CA THR A 17 4.35 31.03 25.32
C THR A 17 5.84 31.24 25.08
N ILE A 18 6.40 30.52 24.10
CA ILE A 18 7.78 30.66 23.63
C ILE A 18 7.74 31.20 22.20
N VAL A 19 8.33 32.38 21.98
CA VAL A 19 8.34 33.05 20.66
C VAL A 19 9.74 33.50 20.29
N SER A 20 10.03 33.47 18.99
CA SER A 20 11.21 34.10 18.39
C SER A 20 10.76 35.32 17.60
N ALA A 21 11.41 36.47 17.82
CA ALA A 21 11.03 37.71 17.15
C ALA A 21 11.45 37.73 15.66
N ASN A 22 12.58 37.09 15.34
CA ASN A 22 13.23 37.28 14.05
C ASN A 22 13.52 35.97 13.29
N MET A 23 13.58 34.82 13.98
CA MET A 23 14.03 33.55 13.37
C MET A 23 13.24 32.37 13.93
N ASN A 24 13.92 31.26 14.26
CA ASN A 24 13.35 30.00 14.66
C ASN A 24 13.34 29.80 16.18
N VAL A 25 12.58 28.79 16.61
CA VAL A 25 12.69 28.16 17.91
C VAL A 25 13.13 26.72 17.66
N ASP A 26 14.37 26.41 18.03
CA ASP A 26 14.93 25.08 17.83
C ASP A 26 14.87 24.25 19.11
N PHE A 27 14.37 23.02 18.98
CA PHE A 27 14.39 22.02 20.04
C PHE A 27 15.36 20.92 19.64
N ALA A 28 16.42 20.73 20.42
CA ALA A 28 17.37 19.66 20.24
C ALA A 28 17.55 18.90 21.55
N ALA A 29 17.53 17.57 21.50
CA ALA A 29 17.74 16.70 22.65
C ALA A 29 18.57 15.48 22.27
N ALA A 30 19.46 15.05 23.16
CA ALA A 30 20.33 13.90 22.91
C ALA A 30 19.57 12.55 22.89
N LYS A 31 18.39 12.49 23.51
CA LYS A 31 17.61 11.24 23.66
C LYS A 31 16.22 11.34 23.06
N ARG A 32 15.42 12.30 23.51
CA ARG A 32 14.00 12.38 23.19
C ARG A 32 13.51 13.82 23.22
N ILE A 33 12.67 14.19 22.24
CA ILE A 33 11.77 15.34 22.33
C ILE A 33 10.35 14.77 22.44
N ARG A 34 9.58 15.18 23.45
CA ARG A 34 8.20 14.74 23.65
C ARG A 34 7.30 15.92 23.96
N ILE A 35 6.27 16.10 23.13
CA ILE A 35 5.21 17.09 23.32
C ILE A 35 3.95 16.30 23.63
N ALA A 36 3.33 16.53 24.79
CA ALA A 36 2.16 15.77 25.19
C ALA A 36 1.14 16.62 25.94
N THR A 37 -0.12 16.20 25.82
CA THR A 37 -1.24 16.78 26.53
C THR A 37 -1.64 15.89 27.69
N ALA A 38 -2.29 16.48 28.70
CA ALA A 38 -2.91 15.72 29.79
C ALA A 38 -3.97 14.73 29.29
N GLY A 39 -4.59 15.02 28.13
CA GLY A 39 -5.56 14.16 27.46
C GLY A 39 -4.94 12.95 26.74
N GLY A 40 -3.64 12.67 26.91
CA GLY A 40 -3.00 11.45 26.42
C GLY A 40 -2.55 11.49 24.95
N ALA A 41 -2.70 12.63 24.25
CA ALA A 41 -2.09 12.80 22.93
C ALA A 41 -0.61 13.17 23.08
N ALA A 42 0.26 12.60 22.26
CA ALA A 42 1.69 12.88 22.26
C ALA A 42 2.33 12.81 20.87
N ILE A 43 3.38 13.60 20.71
CA ILE A 43 4.33 13.53 19.59
C ILE A 43 5.71 13.27 20.21
N THR A 44 6.35 12.18 19.80
CA THR A 44 7.65 11.74 20.32
C THR A 44 8.65 11.60 19.19
N ILE A 45 9.81 12.25 19.31
CA ILE A 45 10.98 12.09 18.43
C ILE A 45 12.07 11.39 19.24
N GLU A 46 12.43 10.17 18.85
CA GLU A 46 13.40 9.33 19.57
C GLU A 46 13.96 8.25 18.64
N GLY A 47 15.28 8.00 18.74
CA GLY A 47 15.92 6.90 18.01
C GLY A 47 15.77 6.98 16.49
N GLY A 48 15.68 8.19 15.92
CA GLY A 48 15.44 8.41 14.49
C GLY A 48 13.98 8.27 14.05
N ASN A 49 13.07 7.92 14.95
CA ASN A 49 11.65 7.76 14.67
C ASN A 49 10.83 8.99 15.10
N ILE A 50 9.69 9.17 14.45
CA ILE A 50 8.63 10.11 14.86
C ILE A 50 7.38 9.29 15.16
N THR A 51 6.87 9.38 16.38
CA THR A 51 5.70 8.64 16.85
C THR A 51 4.58 9.62 17.19
N PHE A 52 3.38 9.35 16.69
CA PHE A 52 2.15 10.08 17.00
C PHE A 52 1.21 9.16 17.79
N GLU A 53 0.85 9.58 18.99
CA GLU A 53 -0.01 8.83 19.91
C GLU A 53 -1.24 9.68 20.23
N CYS A 54 -2.44 9.10 20.17
CA CYS A 54 -3.64 9.74 20.70
C CYS A 54 -4.72 8.71 21.07
N PRO A 55 -5.57 8.99 22.07
CA PRO A 55 -6.67 8.07 22.43
C PRO A 55 -7.76 7.98 21.36
N GLY A 56 -7.91 9.02 20.54
CA GLY A 56 -8.89 9.10 19.46
C GLY A 56 -8.29 8.84 18.08
N PRO A 57 -9.07 9.05 17.01
CA PRO A 57 -8.58 8.90 15.64
C PRO A 57 -7.60 10.02 15.27
N ILE A 58 -6.48 9.64 14.66
CA ILE A 58 -5.56 10.61 14.01
C ILE A 58 -6.23 11.09 12.72
N THR A 59 -6.58 12.38 12.68
CA THR A 59 -7.16 13.00 11.49
C THR A 59 -6.11 13.83 10.76
N TYR A 60 -5.81 13.48 9.50
CA TYR A 60 -4.98 14.28 8.61
C TYR A 60 -5.82 14.81 7.43
N LYS A 61 -5.68 16.11 7.16
CA LYS A 61 -6.34 16.80 6.03
C LYS A 61 -5.32 16.98 4.91
N ALA A 62 -5.49 16.26 3.83
CA ALA A 62 -4.63 16.33 2.64
C ALA A 62 -5.49 16.53 1.38
N ALA A 63 -5.02 17.35 0.44
CA ALA A 63 -5.71 17.62 -0.84
C ALA A 63 -5.82 16.38 -1.74
N GLN A 64 -4.87 15.44 -1.61
CA GLN A 64 -4.92 14.13 -2.25
C GLN A 64 -4.68 13.04 -1.20
N ARG A 65 -5.63 12.11 -1.09
CA ARG A 65 -5.45 10.84 -0.38
C ARG A 65 -5.13 9.77 -1.41
N LYS A 66 -3.85 9.60 -1.76
CA LYS A 66 -3.42 8.39 -2.48
C LYS A 66 -3.30 7.25 -1.47
N PHE A 67 -4.42 6.63 -1.18
CA PHE A 67 -4.43 5.30 -0.58
C PHE A 67 -4.42 4.33 -1.76
N GLU A 68 -3.22 4.04 -2.30
CA GLU A 68 -3.07 2.98 -3.28
C GLU A 68 -3.42 1.69 -2.53
N GLY A 69 -4.61 1.15 -2.82
CA GLY A 69 -5.05 -0.11 -2.24
C GLY A 69 -4.02 -1.23 -2.51
N PRO A 70 -4.17 -2.42 -1.91
CA PRO A 70 -3.22 -3.50 -2.10
C PRO A 70 -2.97 -3.74 -3.59
N THR A 71 -1.80 -3.30 -4.05
CA THR A 71 -1.31 -3.53 -5.40
C THR A 71 -0.47 -4.78 -5.37
N HIS A 72 -0.62 -5.59 -6.39
CA HIS A 72 0.18 -6.78 -6.58
C HIS A 72 1.15 -6.47 -7.71
N ALA A 73 2.44 -6.66 -7.49
CA ALA A 73 3.49 -6.35 -8.47
C ALA A 73 3.18 -7.03 -9.81
N SER A 74 2.66 -8.25 -9.77
CA SER A 74 2.31 -9.00 -10.98
C SER A 74 1.19 -8.36 -11.81
N ARG A 75 0.26 -7.62 -11.19
CA ARG A 75 -0.79 -6.88 -11.90
C ARG A 75 -0.21 -5.65 -12.58
N GLU A 76 0.69 -4.95 -11.90
CA GLU A 76 1.38 -3.78 -12.47
C GLU A 76 2.27 -4.17 -13.65
N MET A 77 2.96 -5.32 -13.56
CA MET A 77 3.83 -5.84 -14.63
C MET A 77 3.11 -6.06 -15.95
N ASN A 78 1.80 -6.33 -15.96
CA ASN A 78 1.03 -6.41 -17.21
C ASN A 78 0.99 -5.07 -17.97
N THR A 79 1.31 -3.94 -17.33
CA THR A 79 1.41 -2.63 -17.97
C THR A 79 2.83 -2.28 -18.46
N TRP A 80 3.84 -3.03 -18.04
CA TRP A 80 5.23 -2.75 -18.38
C TRP A 80 5.52 -3.03 -19.85
N PRO A 81 6.35 -2.23 -20.54
CA PRO A 81 6.59 -2.40 -21.98
C PRO A 81 7.26 -3.72 -22.35
N GLN A 82 8.16 -4.23 -21.49
CA GLN A 82 8.86 -5.50 -21.68
C GLN A 82 9.10 -6.21 -20.35
N THR A 83 9.03 -7.53 -20.36
CA THR A 83 9.29 -8.40 -19.22
C THR A 83 9.94 -9.71 -19.68
N PRO A 84 10.75 -10.39 -18.84
CA PRO A 84 11.33 -11.69 -19.16
C PRO A 84 10.31 -12.78 -19.52
N PHE A 85 9.13 -12.76 -18.89
CA PHE A 85 7.99 -13.59 -19.24
C PHE A 85 6.89 -12.71 -19.86
N ASP A 86 6.38 -13.06 -21.05
CA ASP A 86 5.31 -12.34 -21.80
C ASP A 86 4.42 -13.31 -22.61
N ASP A 87 4.03 -14.42 -21.98
CA ASP A 87 3.28 -15.50 -22.64
C ASP A 87 1.81 -15.55 -22.22
N ALA A 88 1.01 -16.20 -23.07
CA ALA A 88 -0.40 -16.48 -22.83
C ALA A 88 -0.59 -17.91 -22.33
N TYR A 89 -1.54 -18.11 -21.41
CA TYR A 89 -1.96 -19.44 -20.97
C TYR A 89 -3.09 -19.96 -21.87
N LEU A 90 -2.97 -21.22 -22.32
CA LEU A 90 -4.01 -21.91 -23.07
C LEU A 90 -4.82 -22.83 -22.14
N LEU A 91 -6.13 -22.62 -22.08
CA LEU A 91 -7.03 -23.41 -21.25
C LEU A 91 -7.74 -24.44 -22.11
N ARG A 92 -7.70 -25.68 -21.65
CA ARG A 92 -8.39 -26.83 -22.25
C ARG A 92 -9.23 -27.53 -21.18
N ASP A 93 -10.35 -28.07 -21.61
CA ASP A 93 -11.15 -28.97 -20.80
C ASP A 93 -10.32 -30.22 -20.50
N GLU A 94 -10.26 -30.62 -19.23
CA GLU A 94 -9.42 -31.75 -18.79
C GLU A 94 -9.95 -33.09 -19.30
N ILE A 95 -11.27 -33.19 -19.53
CA ILE A 95 -11.94 -34.42 -19.95
C ILE A 95 -11.94 -34.54 -21.47
N THR A 96 -12.33 -33.49 -22.17
CA THR A 96 -12.49 -33.52 -23.63
C THR A 96 -11.25 -33.06 -24.39
N GLY A 97 -10.32 -32.37 -23.74
CA GLY A 97 -9.14 -31.77 -24.37
C GLY A 97 -9.44 -30.55 -25.24
N GLU A 98 -10.71 -30.17 -25.37
CA GLU A 98 -11.15 -29.04 -26.18
C GLU A 98 -10.74 -27.72 -25.53
N PRO A 99 -10.35 -26.70 -26.31
CA PRO A 99 -10.07 -25.38 -25.75
C PRO A 99 -11.31 -24.80 -25.08
N LEU A 100 -11.14 -24.25 -23.88
CA LEU A 100 -12.20 -23.55 -23.16
C LEU A 100 -12.36 -22.14 -23.75
N ARG A 101 -13.17 -22.00 -24.81
CA ARG A 101 -13.36 -20.76 -25.57
C ARG A 101 -14.37 -19.82 -24.91
N ASN A 102 -14.09 -18.51 -24.88
CA ASN A 102 -15.01 -17.48 -24.35
C ASN A 102 -15.50 -17.75 -22.91
N VAL A 103 -14.61 -18.30 -22.08
CA VAL A 103 -14.89 -18.67 -20.69
C VAL A 103 -14.28 -17.61 -19.77
N GLN A 104 -15.07 -17.14 -18.80
CA GLN A 104 -14.57 -16.29 -17.73
C GLN A 104 -13.77 -17.12 -16.74
N VAL A 105 -12.58 -16.64 -16.42
CA VAL A 105 -11.70 -17.28 -15.44
C VAL A 105 -11.12 -16.25 -14.49
N GLU A 106 -10.81 -16.71 -13.29
CA GLU A 106 -10.03 -15.98 -12.31
C GLU A 106 -8.63 -16.59 -12.27
N LEU A 107 -7.63 -15.81 -12.70
CA LEU A 107 -6.22 -16.14 -12.60
C LEU A 107 -5.71 -15.61 -11.26
N ARG A 108 -5.18 -16.50 -10.44
CA ARG A 108 -4.50 -16.16 -9.18
C ARG A 108 -3.00 -16.38 -9.34
N ARG A 109 -2.22 -15.31 -9.12
CA ARG A 109 -0.75 -15.32 -9.17
C ARG A 109 -0.13 -15.59 -7.81
N ASN A 110 1.19 -15.85 -7.80
CA ASN A 110 1.91 -16.26 -6.60
C ASN A 110 1.93 -15.16 -5.52
N ASP A 111 1.98 -13.89 -5.93
CA ASP A 111 1.89 -12.73 -5.03
C ASP A 111 0.47 -12.48 -4.47
N GLY A 112 -0.49 -13.34 -4.79
CA GLY A 112 -1.88 -13.24 -4.38
C GLY A 112 -2.77 -12.43 -5.32
N ALA A 113 -2.25 -11.86 -6.41
CA ALA A 113 -3.07 -11.11 -7.36
C ALA A 113 -4.17 -11.98 -7.93
N ARG A 114 -5.41 -11.47 -7.92
CA ARG A 114 -6.55 -12.10 -8.61
C ARG A 114 -6.93 -11.25 -9.82
N ILE A 115 -6.91 -11.85 -11.00
CA ILE A 115 -7.16 -11.17 -12.27
C ILE A 115 -8.28 -11.92 -12.97
N LYS A 116 -9.40 -11.24 -13.23
CA LYS A 116 -10.50 -11.80 -14.01
C LYS A 116 -10.18 -11.60 -15.49
N LEU A 117 -10.21 -12.69 -16.24
CA LEU A 117 -9.86 -12.73 -17.66
C LEU A 117 -10.90 -13.55 -18.41
N VAL A 118 -10.93 -13.39 -19.73
CA VAL A 118 -11.76 -14.18 -20.63
C VAL A 118 -10.83 -14.85 -21.62
N THR A 119 -11.05 -16.14 -21.87
CA THR A 119 -10.34 -16.84 -22.93
C THR A 119 -10.87 -16.43 -24.30
N ASP A 120 -10.00 -16.37 -25.29
CA ASP A 120 -10.38 -16.07 -26.67
C ASP A 120 -11.04 -17.28 -27.37
N SER A 121 -11.27 -17.15 -28.68
CA SER A 121 -11.81 -18.22 -29.51
C SER A 121 -10.90 -19.43 -29.63
N GLU A 122 -9.62 -19.35 -29.27
CA GLU A 122 -8.68 -20.47 -29.23
C GLU A 122 -8.49 -21.03 -27.81
N GLY A 123 -9.15 -20.46 -26.80
CA GLY A 123 -9.00 -20.84 -25.39
C GLY A 123 -7.82 -20.18 -24.68
N ARG A 124 -7.18 -19.17 -25.29
CA ARG A 124 -6.02 -18.47 -24.72
C ARG A 124 -6.44 -17.28 -23.87
N LEU A 125 -5.73 -17.06 -22.77
CA LEU A 125 -5.84 -15.84 -21.98
C LEU A 125 -5.02 -14.70 -22.59
N PRO A 126 -5.35 -13.43 -22.29
CA PRO A 126 -4.46 -12.32 -22.54
C PRO A 126 -3.07 -12.59 -21.95
N LYS A 127 -2.02 -12.13 -22.65
CA LYS A 127 -0.63 -12.28 -22.21
C LYS A 127 -0.44 -11.83 -20.78
N GLN A 128 0.30 -12.64 -20.04
CA GLN A 128 0.67 -12.39 -18.66
C GLN A 128 2.15 -12.04 -18.62
N ARG A 129 2.47 -10.92 -17.98
CA ARG A 129 3.84 -10.41 -17.85
C ARG A 129 4.41 -10.70 -16.47
N GLY A 130 5.70 -11.01 -16.40
CA GLY A 130 6.39 -11.32 -15.15
C GLY A 130 7.91 -11.36 -15.28
N ILE A 131 8.61 -11.32 -14.14
CA ILE A 131 10.08 -11.49 -14.09
C ILE A 131 10.53 -12.94 -14.32
N SER A 132 9.63 -13.90 -14.14
CA SER A 132 9.86 -15.33 -14.37
C SER A 132 8.52 -16.02 -14.65
N MET A 133 8.59 -17.25 -15.17
CA MET A 133 7.42 -18.12 -15.21
C MET A 133 7.04 -18.50 -13.77
N GLU A 134 5.79 -18.27 -13.41
CA GLU A 134 5.26 -18.57 -12.07
C GLU A 134 4.13 -19.60 -12.15
N HIS A 135 3.95 -20.36 -11.05
CA HIS A 135 2.75 -21.17 -10.87
C HIS A 135 1.55 -20.26 -10.69
N VAL A 136 0.57 -20.37 -11.60
CA VAL A 136 -0.72 -19.68 -11.51
C VAL A 136 -1.81 -20.69 -11.22
N GLN A 137 -2.82 -20.26 -10.46
CA GLN A 137 -4.05 -21.03 -10.27
C GLN A 137 -5.14 -20.42 -11.12
N LEU A 138 -5.80 -21.25 -11.92
CA LEU A 138 -6.92 -20.84 -12.76
C LEU A 138 -8.21 -21.42 -12.20
N ARG A 139 -9.20 -20.55 -11.95
CA ARG A 139 -10.54 -20.96 -11.56
C ARG A 139 -11.53 -20.54 -12.62
N VAL A 140 -12.23 -21.50 -13.21
CA VAL A 140 -13.31 -21.24 -14.16
C VAL A 140 -14.52 -20.66 -13.41
N LEU A 141 -15.01 -19.52 -13.87
CA LEU A 141 -16.18 -18.83 -13.30
C LEU A 141 -17.47 -19.09 -14.08
N GLY A 142 -17.37 -19.60 -15.32
CA GLY A 142 -18.50 -19.92 -16.20
C GLY A 142 -18.31 -19.34 -17.60
N LYS A 143 -19.25 -19.61 -18.52
CA LYS A 143 -19.23 -18.98 -19.85
C LYS A 143 -19.45 -17.47 -19.70
N SER A 144 -18.65 -16.68 -20.43
CA SER A 144 -18.93 -15.24 -20.51
C SER A 144 -20.29 -15.07 -21.17
N ARG A 145 -21.26 -14.47 -20.47
CA ARG A 145 -22.49 -14.03 -21.12
C ARG A 145 -22.09 -12.94 -22.11
N ASP A 146 -22.34 -13.17 -23.39
CA ASP A 146 -22.31 -12.13 -24.40
C ASP A 146 -23.21 -10.98 -23.90
N GLN A 147 -22.63 -9.80 -23.71
CA GLN A 147 -23.41 -8.57 -23.64
C GLN A 147 -23.87 -8.28 -25.08
N ASN A 148 -24.94 -8.94 -25.50
CA ASN A 148 -25.74 -8.51 -26.64
C ASN A 148 -27.01 -7.83 -26.08
N GLY A 149 -27.05 -6.52 -26.25
CA GLY A 149 -28.15 -5.61 -25.95
C GLY A 149 -27.79 -4.22 -26.43
#